data_AF-A0A4Z0Q6L9-F1
#
_entry.id   AF-A0A4Z0Q6L9-F1
#
_cell.length_a   1.000
_cell.length_b   1.000
_cell.length_c   1.000
_cell.angle_alpha   90.00
_cell.angle_beta   90.00
_cell.angle_gamma   90.00
#
_symmetry.space_group_name_H-M   'P 1'
#
loop_
_entity.id
_entity.type
_entity.pdbx_description
1 polymer ?
#
loop_
_entity_poly.entity_id
_entity_poly.type
_entity_poly.pdbx_seq_one_letter_code
_entity_poly.pdbx_strand_id
1 'polypeptide(L)'
;MPLYRYSSSSRHRVIARRAVPRQAIYSWLWLAPLAGLAVFLGPSHTLLPAEPGPLTIRRGGVYSGTFRSPDSAVPCITIATTEPVTLQNCVLEGAGNLIQADQGWAQLTVLNCRGYGLRPSQDQVPRGKFLVAGSAKSVRIEHNYMEQTTGISIHRWNGDGSAAQTLTVRYNQAKNIDARYRNGGGTFADFIGLDKVSNLQGVDISWNQVINEPNNSLVGDIIAFYNSGGSASSPMRVHDNYVQGAYPYPATGSEFTGTGMIVDGDQTNTQGFIEAYNNHFVATCNSAMNIAGGHDIYYHHNRIVMAGLMPDGVTKLPSAYTGIAIFNYYKQAKFVRLRADHNTIGYVHWGRNNPYPNRQDEGDYGIQIITNTQHLPNPITPQTEQDEHGRWLAKVRQQHLTIGPAPATLASQGKP
;
A
#
# COMPACT_ATOMS: atom_id res chain seq x y z
N MET A 1 -3.01 18.50 22.69
CA MET A 1 -1.64 19.05 22.61
C MET A 1 -1.67 20.30 21.73
N PRO A 2 -1.01 21.41 22.10
CA PRO A 2 -1.34 22.71 21.54
C PRO A 2 -0.79 22.92 20.13
N LEU A 3 -1.66 23.47 19.28
CA LEU A 3 -1.49 23.81 17.88
C LEU A 3 -0.65 25.09 17.70
N TYR A 4 0.41 25.03 16.91
CA TYR A 4 1.05 26.22 16.35
C TYR A 4 0.35 26.61 15.03
N ARG A 5 -0.34 27.77 15.04
CA ARG A 5 -0.89 28.42 13.85
C ARG A 5 0.19 29.23 13.15
N TYR A 6 0.38 29.02 11.84
CA TYR A 6 0.98 30.02 10.96
C TYR A 6 -0.08 30.54 9.99
N SER A 7 -0.31 31.84 10.05
CA SER A 7 -1.16 32.60 9.14
C SER A 7 -0.29 33.16 8.02
N SER A 8 -0.67 32.98 6.77
CA SER A 8 -0.24 33.90 5.72
C SER A 8 -1.36 34.12 4.69
N SER A 9 -1.81 35.37 4.66
CA SER A 9 -2.70 35.93 3.66
C SER A 9 -1.93 36.20 2.36
N SER A 10 -2.49 35.87 1.20
CA SER A 10 -2.16 36.61 -0.01
C SER A 10 -3.37 36.74 -0.94
N ARG A 11 -3.69 38.01 -1.22
CA ARG A 11 -4.73 38.48 -2.13
C ARG A 11 -4.31 38.16 -3.56
N HIS A 12 -5.22 37.62 -4.37
CA HIS A 12 -5.05 37.59 -5.82
C HIS A 12 -6.14 38.41 -6.52
N ARG A 13 -5.66 39.35 -7.34
CA ARG A 13 -6.44 40.23 -8.20
C ARG A 13 -7.06 39.44 -9.35
N VAL A 14 -8.32 39.75 -9.62
CA VAL A 14 -9.08 39.35 -10.80
C VAL A 14 -8.58 40.14 -12.02
N ILE A 15 -8.23 39.45 -13.10
CA ILE A 15 -8.16 40.06 -14.44
C ILE A 15 -9.06 39.22 -15.36
N ALA A 16 -10.10 39.88 -15.86
CA ALA A 16 -11.01 39.38 -16.86
C ALA A 16 -10.39 39.49 -18.27
N ARG A 17 -10.61 38.49 -19.13
CA ARG A 17 -10.64 38.69 -20.59
C ARG A 17 -11.77 37.89 -21.23
N ARG A 18 -12.50 38.58 -22.10
CA ARG A 18 -13.66 38.15 -22.89
C ARG A 18 -13.26 37.23 -24.06
N ALA A 19 -14.25 36.43 -24.46
CA ALA A 19 -14.42 35.65 -25.70
C ALA A 19 -14.19 36.48 -26.99
N VAL A 20 -14.10 35.96 -28.24
CA VAL A 20 -14.97 35.05 -29.03
C VAL A 20 -14.18 34.56 -30.30
N PRO A 21 -14.73 33.94 -31.40
CA PRO A 21 -14.69 32.50 -31.71
C PRO A 21 -14.16 32.07 -33.12
N ARG A 22 -14.16 30.73 -33.31
CA ARG A 22 -14.62 29.94 -34.49
C ARG A 22 -13.75 29.80 -35.76
N GLN A 23 -13.95 28.60 -36.36
CA GLN A 23 -13.60 28.10 -37.71
C GLN A 23 -12.15 27.62 -37.90
N ALA A 24 -11.82 26.55 -38.62
CA ALA A 24 -12.56 25.45 -39.28
C ALA A 24 -11.53 24.34 -39.63
N ILE A 25 -12.02 23.10 -39.78
CA ILE A 25 -11.65 22.06 -40.78
C ILE A 25 -10.17 22.01 -41.22
N TYR A 26 -9.48 20.88 -40.95
CA TYR A 26 -8.72 20.11 -41.96
C TYR A 26 -8.45 18.69 -41.45
N SER A 27 -9.08 17.73 -42.13
CA SER A 27 -8.80 16.31 -42.10
C SER A 27 -7.49 16.01 -42.84
N TRP A 28 -6.50 15.45 -42.14
CA TRP A 28 -5.28 14.90 -42.75
C TRP A 28 -4.97 13.53 -42.14
N LEU A 29 -5.05 12.51 -43.00
CA LEU A 29 -4.43 11.20 -42.83
C LEU A 29 -2.91 11.38 -42.69
N TRP A 30 -2.32 10.79 -41.65
CA TRP A 30 -0.89 10.49 -41.61
C TRP A 30 -0.65 9.09 -41.07
N LEU A 31 0.21 8.39 -41.81
CA LEU A 31 0.78 7.09 -41.50
C LEU A 31 1.43 7.08 -40.12
N ALA A 32 1.16 6.04 -39.34
CA ALA A 32 1.90 5.72 -38.14
C ALA A 32 3.27 5.11 -38.52
N PRO A 33 4.41 5.64 -38.03
CA PRO A 33 5.62 4.87 -37.96
C PRO A 33 5.62 4.07 -36.64
N LEU A 34 5.92 2.78 -36.75
CA LEU A 34 6.35 1.92 -35.66
C LEU A 34 7.54 2.57 -34.94
N ALA A 35 7.29 3.19 -33.79
CA ALA A 35 8.34 3.64 -32.89
C ALA A 35 8.87 2.42 -32.12
N GLY A 36 10.07 2.00 -32.48
CA GLY A 36 10.82 0.95 -31.82
C GLY A 36 11.04 1.26 -30.34
N LEU A 37 10.85 0.22 -29.53
CA LEU A 37 11.15 0.18 -28.12
C LEU A 37 12.68 0.30 -27.93
N ALA A 38 13.17 1.51 -27.66
CA ALA A 38 14.57 1.72 -27.29
C ALA A 38 14.77 1.27 -25.84
N VAL A 39 15.32 0.06 -25.66
CA VAL A 39 15.82 -0.39 -24.36
C VAL A 39 17.10 0.38 -24.07
N PHE A 40 17.03 1.39 -23.20
CA PHE A 40 18.20 2.06 -22.67
C PHE A 40 18.96 1.10 -21.74
N LEU A 41 19.90 0.33 -22.31
CA LEU A 41 20.95 -0.34 -21.55
C LEU A 41 21.94 0.71 -21.06
N GLY A 42 21.63 1.37 -19.95
CA GLY A 42 22.62 2.17 -19.22
C GLY A 42 23.79 1.31 -18.73
N PRO A 43 24.97 1.89 -18.46
CA PRO A 43 26.11 1.14 -17.96
C PRO A 43 25.72 0.40 -16.67
N SER A 44 25.79 -0.92 -16.71
CA SER A 44 25.58 -1.78 -15.54
C SER A 44 26.82 -1.66 -14.66
N HIS A 45 26.70 -0.91 -13.57
CA HIS A 45 27.73 -0.90 -12.53
C HIS A 45 27.48 -2.08 -11.59
N THR A 46 27.96 -3.26 -11.99
CA THR A 46 28.03 -4.44 -11.12
C THR A 46 29.15 -4.25 -10.10
N LEU A 47 28.89 -3.44 -9.06
CA LEU A 47 29.71 -3.43 -7.86
C LEU A 47 29.11 -4.45 -6.91
N LEU A 48 29.68 -5.66 -6.86
CA LEU A 48 29.49 -6.54 -5.72
C LEU A 48 30.42 -6.01 -4.61
N PRO A 49 29.89 -5.40 -3.52
CA PRO A 49 30.74 -5.10 -2.38
C PRO A 49 31.29 -6.43 -1.83
N ALA A 50 32.59 -6.46 -1.55
CA ALA A 50 33.31 -7.63 -1.04
C ALA A 50 32.81 -8.08 0.35
N GLU A 51 32.06 -7.23 1.05
CA GLU A 51 31.40 -7.52 2.32
C GLU A 51 29.98 -6.92 2.32
N PRO A 52 28.95 -7.64 2.85
CA PRO A 52 27.61 -7.10 3.00
C PRO A 52 27.64 -5.90 3.96
N GLY A 53 27.38 -4.70 3.46
CA GLY A 53 27.35 -3.48 4.26
C GLY A 53 26.39 -2.42 3.71
N PRO A 54 26.14 -1.34 4.47
CA PRO A 54 25.32 -0.23 4.00
C PRO A 54 25.91 0.44 2.75
N LEU A 55 25.06 0.84 1.81
CA LEU A 55 25.45 1.54 0.58
C LEU A 55 24.78 2.91 0.48
N THR A 56 25.54 3.95 0.13
CA THR A 56 24.98 5.23 -0.33
C THR A 56 25.16 5.37 -1.83
N ILE A 57 24.06 5.38 -2.57
CA ILE A 57 24.03 5.53 -4.02
C ILE A 57 24.02 7.02 -4.37
N ARG A 58 25.08 7.50 -5.04
CA ARG A 58 25.26 8.91 -5.42
C ARG A 58 25.16 9.17 -6.93
N ARG A 59 24.98 8.12 -7.72
CA ARG A 59 24.86 8.18 -9.18
C ARG A 59 23.73 7.26 -9.61
N GLY A 60 23.09 7.57 -10.74
CA GLY A 60 22.10 6.70 -11.35
C GLY A 60 22.74 5.41 -11.84
N GLY A 61 21.92 4.39 -12.03
CA GLY A 61 22.37 3.09 -12.50
C GLY A 61 21.56 1.93 -11.93
N VAL A 62 21.99 0.72 -12.30
CA VAL A 62 21.43 -0.54 -11.81
C VAL A 62 22.35 -1.11 -10.74
N TYR A 63 21.78 -1.48 -9.60
CA TYR A 63 22.48 -2.01 -8.43
C TYR A 63 21.88 -3.34 -8.03
N SER A 64 22.73 -4.31 -7.71
CA SER A 64 22.36 -5.67 -7.29
C SER A 64 23.34 -6.17 -6.23
N GLY A 65 22.92 -7.10 -5.39
CA GLY A 65 23.79 -7.74 -4.39
C GLY A 65 23.14 -7.85 -3.01
N THR A 66 23.95 -8.20 -2.01
CA THR A 66 23.49 -8.31 -0.62
C THR A 66 23.96 -7.10 0.17
N PHE A 67 23.02 -6.44 0.85
CA PHE A 67 23.26 -5.25 1.68
C PHE A 67 22.69 -5.50 3.07
N ARG A 68 23.50 -5.23 4.10
CA ARG A 68 23.11 -5.52 5.49
C ARG A 68 23.45 -4.35 6.39
N SER A 69 22.51 -4.00 7.28
CA SER A 69 22.70 -2.99 8.32
C SER A 69 22.11 -3.45 9.66
N PRO A 70 22.95 -3.88 10.62
CA PRO A 70 22.46 -4.30 11.94
C PRO A 70 22.08 -3.13 12.86
N ASP A 71 22.29 -1.88 12.46
CA ASP A 71 21.99 -0.69 13.25
C ASP A 71 20.65 -0.07 12.85
N SER A 72 19.74 0.09 13.81
CA SER A 72 18.45 0.76 13.63
C SER A 72 18.55 2.20 13.14
N ALA A 73 19.69 2.88 13.33
CA ALA A 73 19.91 4.23 12.84
C ALA A 73 20.47 4.30 11.40
N VAL A 74 20.88 3.18 10.82
CA VAL A 74 21.57 3.14 9.53
C VAL A 74 20.75 2.33 8.52
N PRO A 75 20.32 2.90 7.39
CA PRO A 75 19.61 2.14 6.37
C PRO A 75 20.55 1.17 5.63
N CYS A 76 20.01 0.11 5.00
CA CYS A 76 20.84 -0.75 4.14
C CYS A 76 21.28 0.00 2.88
N ILE A 77 20.37 0.75 2.26
CA ILE A 77 20.65 1.57 1.08
C ILE A 77 20.08 2.98 1.27
N THR A 78 20.92 3.99 1.06
CA THR A 78 20.52 5.40 0.94
C THR A 78 20.60 5.84 -0.51
N ILE A 79 19.52 6.39 -1.05
CA ILE A 79 19.48 7.04 -2.36
C ILE A 79 19.79 8.53 -2.18
N ALA A 80 20.98 8.94 -2.60
CA ALA A 80 21.50 10.31 -2.50
C ALA A 80 21.79 10.89 -3.89
N THR A 81 20.86 10.69 -4.83
CA THR A 81 20.91 11.21 -6.20
C THR A 81 19.50 11.41 -6.75
N THR A 82 19.36 12.30 -7.73
CA THR A 82 18.13 12.53 -8.50
C THR A 82 18.13 11.79 -9.84
N GLU A 83 19.27 11.19 -10.21
CA GLU A 83 19.38 10.33 -11.39
C GLU A 83 18.57 9.03 -11.19
N PRO A 84 18.06 8.40 -12.26
CA PRO A 84 17.34 7.14 -12.15
C PRO A 84 18.18 6.03 -11.53
N VAL A 85 17.64 5.39 -10.48
CA VAL A 85 18.23 4.24 -9.80
C VAL A 85 17.32 3.03 -9.91
N THR A 86 17.91 1.89 -10.27
CA THR A 86 17.23 0.59 -10.21
C THR A 86 17.95 -0.30 -9.21
N LEU A 87 17.25 -0.73 -8.17
CA LEU A 87 17.67 -1.81 -7.28
C LEU A 87 17.05 -3.10 -7.82
N GLN A 88 17.90 -4.04 -8.24
CA GLN A 88 17.45 -5.26 -8.89
C GLN A 88 18.13 -6.49 -8.30
N ASN A 89 17.34 -7.52 -7.99
CA ASN A 89 17.85 -8.79 -7.45
C ASN A 89 18.68 -8.60 -6.16
N CYS A 90 18.30 -7.64 -5.32
CA CYS A 90 18.99 -7.39 -4.06
C CYS A 90 18.48 -8.29 -2.93
N VAL A 91 19.35 -8.59 -1.98
CA VAL A 91 18.98 -9.10 -0.64
C VAL A 91 19.32 -8.01 0.38
N LEU A 92 18.32 -7.61 1.17
CA LEU A 92 18.42 -6.50 2.12
C LEU A 92 18.10 -7.00 3.52
N GLU A 93 18.99 -6.79 4.48
CA GLU A 93 18.78 -7.19 5.88
C GLU A 93 19.08 -6.04 6.83
N GLY A 94 18.06 -5.45 7.45
CA GLY A 94 18.23 -4.19 8.19
C GLY A 94 17.48 -4.13 9.52
N ALA A 95 18.14 -3.65 10.57
CA ALA A 95 17.47 -3.28 11.83
C ALA A 95 16.79 -1.90 11.73
N GLY A 96 17.27 -1.04 10.82
CA GLY A 96 16.65 0.20 10.38
C GLY A 96 16.04 0.04 8.98
N ASN A 97 15.71 1.16 8.31
CA ASN A 97 15.09 1.14 6.98
C ASN A 97 15.93 0.33 5.98
N LEU A 98 15.31 -0.47 5.12
CA LEU A 98 16.07 -1.23 4.11
C LEU A 98 16.48 -0.30 2.97
N ILE A 99 15.54 0.50 2.45
CA ILE A 99 15.81 1.50 1.42
C ILE A 99 15.28 2.86 1.89
N GLN A 100 16.16 3.86 1.88
CA GLN A 100 15.83 5.23 2.22
C GLN A 100 16.07 6.16 1.02
N ALA A 101 15.00 6.79 0.55
CA ALA A 101 14.95 7.69 -0.60
C ALA A 101 14.13 8.96 -0.27
N ASP A 102 14.42 9.57 0.87
CA ASP A 102 13.66 10.69 1.44
C ASP A 102 14.32 12.07 1.27
N GLN A 103 15.44 12.15 0.54
CA GLN A 103 16.11 13.41 0.22
C GLN A 103 15.40 14.25 -0.87
N GLY A 104 14.26 13.77 -1.40
CA GLY A 104 13.50 14.41 -2.46
C GLY A 104 13.88 13.95 -3.86
N TRP A 105 12.91 14.00 -4.79
CA TRP A 105 13.08 13.82 -6.24
C TRP A 105 13.57 12.44 -6.71
N ALA A 106 13.56 11.43 -5.85
CA ALA A 106 13.99 10.09 -6.20
C ALA A 106 13.24 9.56 -7.45
N GLN A 107 14.00 8.96 -8.36
CA GLN A 107 13.52 8.19 -9.51
C GLN A 107 13.97 6.75 -9.30
N LEU A 108 13.12 5.94 -8.67
CA LEU A 108 13.52 4.66 -8.08
C LEU A 108 12.69 3.50 -8.65
N THR A 109 13.37 2.47 -9.11
CA THR A 109 12.78 1.15 -9.38
C THR A 109 13.37 0.14 -8.41
N VAL A 110 12.52 -0.64 -7.73
CA VAL A 110 12.90 -1.74 -6.83
C VAL A 110 12.24 -3.01 -7.37
N LEU A 111 13.06 -3.92 -7.89
CA LEU A 111 12.62 -5.06 -8.69
C LEU A 111 13.27 -6.36 -8.22
N ASN A 112 12.48 -7.40 -7.98
CA ASN A 112 13.00 -8.73 -7.61
C ASN A 112 13.90 -8.74 -6.35
N CYS A 113 13.71 -7.79 -5.44
CA CYS A 113 14.46 -7.69 -4.20
C CYS A 113 13.78 -8.49 -3.07
N ARG A 114 14.59 -8.94 -2.11
CA ARG A 114 14.15 -9.61 -0.88
C ARG A 114 14.61 -8.78 0.31
N GLY A 115 13.67 -8.34 1.14
CA GLY A 115 13.94 -7.53 2.32
C GLY A 115 13.54 -8.23 3.60
N TYR A 116 14.43 -8.23 4.59
CA TYR A 116 14.22 -8.83 5.90
C TYR A 116 14.51 -7.79 6.99
N GLY A 117 13.50 -7.47 7.80
CA GLY A 117 13.71 -6.65 8.97
C GLY A 117 14.37 -7.45 10.09
N LEU A 118 15.52 -7.00 10.55
CA LEU A 118 16.21 -7.51 11.72
C LEU A 118 15.55 -6.96 12.99
N ARG A 119 15.82 -7.59 14.13
CA ARG A 119 15.41 -7.05 15.42
C ARG A 119 16.07 -5.66 15.59
N PRO A 120 15.35 -4.64 16.08
CA PRO A 120 15.94 -3.32 16.30
C PRO A 120 17.18 -3.41 17.21
N SER A 121 18.21 -2.62 16.91
CA SER A 121 19.40 -2.50 17.77
C SER A 121 19.14 -1.60 18.98
N GLN A 122 18.11 -0.74 18.92
CA GLN A 122 17.77 0.25 19.93
C GLN A 122 16.38 -0.01 20.53
N ASP A 123 16.22 0.36 21.80
CA ASP A 123 14.95 0.31 22.52
C ASP A 123 13.99 1.39 22.03
N GLN A 124 12.69 1.13 22.07
CA GLN A 124 11.65 2.06 21.61
C GLN A 124 11.80 2.54 20.15
N VAL A 125 12.53 1.76 19.33
CA VAL A 125 12.66 1.96 17.89
C VAL A 125 11.99 0.77 17.19
N PRO A 126 11.09 1.01 16.22
CA PRO A 126 10.47 -0.08 15.47
C PRO A 126 11.47 -0.69 14.49
N ARG A 127 11.09 -1.82 13.89
CA ARG A 127 11.80 -2.32 12.71
C ARG A 127 11.70 -1.31 11.57
N GLY A 128 12.71 -1.29 10.71
CA GLY A 128 12.71 -0.40 9.55
C GLY A 128 11.65 -0.71 8.51
N LYS A 129 11.32 0.30 7.71
CA LYS A 129 10.50 0.18 6.51
C LYS A 129 11.27 -0.59 5.43
N PHE A 130 10.58 -1.33 4.56
CA PHE A 130 11.17 -1.84 3.33
C PHE A 130 11.65 -0.69 2.43
N LEU A 131 10.80 0.34 2.28
CA LEU A 131 11.13 1.55 1.54
C LEU A 131 10.50 2.78 2.22
N VAL A 132 11.29 3.84 2.38
CA VAL A 132 10.79 5.20 2.61
C VAL A 132 11.14 6.05 1.40
N ALA A 133 10.15 6.69 0.78
CA ALA A 133 10.35 7.64 -0.29
C ALA A 133 9.65 8.97 0.03
N GLY A 134 10.43 10.06 -0.01
CA GLY A 134 9.96 11.41 0.30
C GLY A 134 10.04 12.31 -0.92
N SER A 135 8.93 12.97 -1.27
CA SER A 135 8.82 13.90 -2.41
C SER A 135 9.40 13.33 -3.71
N ALA A 136 9.15 12.03 -3.96
CA ALA A 136 9.71 11.30 -5.10
C ALA A 136 9.10 11.76 -6.43
N LYS A 137 9.81 11.47 -7.52
CA LYS A 137 9.38 11.77 -8.90
C LYS A 137 8.80 10.54 -9.59
N SER A 138 9.40 9.37 -9.35
CA SER A 138 8.91 8.09 -9.84
C SER A 138 9.33 6.97 -8.88
N VAL A 139 8.40 6.06 -8.58
CA VAL A 139 8.65 4.94 -7.67
C VAL A 139 7.94 3.71 -8.22
N ARG A 140 8.71 2.68 -8.55
CA ARG A 140 8.19 1.38 -8.98
C ARG A 140 8.69 0.30 -8.03
N ILE A 141 7.77 -0.42 -7.41
CA ILE A 141 8.06 -1.47 -6.44
C ILE A 141 7.37 -2.73 -6.94
N GLU A 142 8.14 -3.57 -7.63
CA GLU A 142 7.58 -4.70 -8.39
C GLU A 142 8.29 -6.01 -8.06
N HIS A 143 7.52 -7.09 -7.89
CA HIS A 143 8.06 -8.43 -7.66
C HIS A 143 9.02 -8.52 -6.46
N ASN A 144 8.74 -7.85 -5.35
CA ASN A 144 9.60 -7.90 -4.16
C ASN A 144 9.03 -8.82 -3.10
N TYR A 145 9.90 -9.29 -2.20
CA TYR A 145 9.54 -9.94 -0.94
C TYR A 145 9.94 -9.04 0.21
N MET A 146 9.08 -8.88 1.21
CA MET A 146 9.41 -8.20 2.46
C MET A 146 8.89 -8.97 3.67
N GLU A 147 9.73 -9.16 4.68
CA GLU A 147 9.36 -9.86 5.90
C GLU A 147 9.82 -9.12 7.14
N GLN A 148 8.97 -9.03 8.16
CA GLN A 148 9.30 -8.39 9.43
C GLN A 148 9.80 -6.95 9.24
N THR A 149 9.32 -6.25 8.21
CA THR A 149 9.56 -4.79 8.04
C THR A 149 8.34 -4.02 8.52
N THR A 150 8.42 -2.70 8.63
CA THR A 150 7.22 -1.85 8.81
C THR A 150 6.57 -1.45 7.48
N GLY A 151 6.94 -2.10 6.36
CA GLY A 151 6.39 -1.94 5.01
C GLY A 151 6.89 -0.70 4.24
N ILE A 152 6.05 -0.10 3.42
CA ILE A 152 6.41 0.99 2.49
C ILE A 152 5.78 2.31 2.95
N SER A 153 6.53 3.41 2.89
CA SER A 153 6.04 4.77 3.14
C SER A 153 6.36 5.68 1.96
N ILE A 154 5.31 6.30 1.39
CA ILE A 154 5.42 7.32 0.35
C ILE A 154 4.88 8.64 0.90
N HIS A 155 5.76 9.61 1.12
CA HIS A 155 5.42 10.92 1.66
C HIS A 155 5.61 12.02 0.62
N ARG A 156 4.52 12.65 0.18
CA ARG A 156 4.48 13.67 -0.88
C ARG A 156 5.00 13.19 -2.24
N TRP A 157 4.70 13.96 -3.28
CA TRP A 157 5.08 13.62 -4.65
C TRP A 157 5.45 14.86 -5.45
N ASN A 158 6.48 14.73 -6.29
CA ASN A 158 6.97 15.80 -7.18
C ASN A 158 6.89 15.41 -8.67
N GLY A 159 6.57 14.16 -8.99
CA GLY A 159 6.37 13.71 -10.37
C GLY A 159 5.10 14.28 -10.99
N ASP A 160 5.08 14.34 -12.32
CA ASP A 160 3.96 14.91 -13.09
C ASP A 160 2.77 13.96 -13.30
N GLY A 161 2.85 12.71 -12.81
CA GLY A 161 1.81 11.70 -12.96
C GLY A 161 1.72 11.06 -14.35
N SER A 162 2.65 11.38 -15.26
CA SER A 162 2.83 10.58 -16.48
C SER A 162 3.20 9.14 -16.14
N ALA A 163 3.08 8.23 -17.12
CA ALA A 163 3.46 6.82 -16.94
C ALA A 163 4.91 6.62 -16.48
N ALA A 164 5.81 7.58 -16.75
CA ALA A 164 7.20 7.55 -16.30
C ALA A 164 7.42 8.15 -14.89
N GLN A 165 6.44 8.91 -14.37
CA GLN A 165 6.52 9.68 -13.12
C GLN A 165 5.31 9.43 -12.21
N THR A 166 5.01 8.14 -12.02
CA THR A 166 3.93 7.66 -11.17
C THR A 166 4.44 6.68 -10.11
N LEU A 167 3.51 6.21 -9.28
CA LEU A 167 3.72 5.21 -8.24
C LEU A 167 3.07 3.90 -8.68
N THR A 168 3.86 2.83 -8.75
CA THR A 168 3.32 1.47 -8.89
C THR A 168 3.85 0.57 -7.79
N VAL A 169 2.95 -0.17 -7.13
CA VAL A 169 3.27 -1.18 -6.13
C VAL A 169 2.60 -2.46 -6.56
N ARG A 170 3.33 -3.34 -7.25
CA ARG A 170 2.71 -4.49 -7.94
C ARG A 170 3.42 -5.81 -7.71
N TYR A 171 2.64 -6.88 -7.66
CA TYR A 171 3.18 -8.25 -7.62
C TYR A 171 4.11 -8.54 -6.44
N ASN A 172 4.01 -7.80 -5.34
CA ASN A 172 4.88 -8.00 -4.18
C ASN A 172 4.30 -9.05 -3.22
N GLN A 173 5.17 -9.65 -2.42
CA GLN A 173 4.82 -10.47 -1.25
C GLN A 173 5.30 -9.78 0.02
N ALA A 174 4.44 -9.70 1.02
CA ALA A 174 4.76 -9.22 2.34
C ALA A 174 4.33 -10.25 3.39
N LYS A 175 5.22 -10.51 4.35
CA LYS A 175 4.97 -11.41 5.48
C LYS A 175 5.22 -10.70 6.81
N ASN A 176 4.24 -10.74 7.71
CA ASN A 176 4.38 -10.28 9.09
C ASN A 176 4.97 -8.84 9.21
N ILE A 177 4.23 -7.84 8.76
CA ILE A 177 4.56 -6.42 8.94
C ILE A 177 4.59 -6.12 10.45
N ASP A 178 5.72 -5.63 10.97
CA ASP A 178 5.97 -5.64 12.41
C ASP A 178 6.56 -4.33 12.94
N ALA A 179 5.74 -3.58 13.69
CA ALA A 179 6.10 -2.34 14.35
C ALA A 179 6.54 -2.51 15.82
N ARG A 180 6.70 -3.74 16.32
CA ARG A 180 7.07 -3.97 17.72
C ARG A 180 8.45 -3.40 18.02
N TYR A 181 8.59 -2.86 19.23
CA TYR A 181 9.89 -2.50 19.79
C TYR A 181 10.55 -3.73 20.41
N ARG A 182 11.89 -3.74 20.42
CA ARG A 182 12.66 -4.86 21.00
C ARG A 182 12.45 -5.06 22.50
N ASN A 183 11.93 -4.04 23.20
CA ASN A 183 11.69 -4.00 24.64
C ASN A 183 10.21 -3.85 25.01
N GLY A 184 9.30 -4.17 24.09
CA GLY A 184 7.85 -4.14 24.31
C GLY A 184 7.19 -2.84 23.85
N GLY A 185 5.89 -2.94 23.51
CA GLY A 185 5.14 -1.90 22.81
C GLY A 185 5.42 -1.89 21.30
N GLY A 186 5.04 -0.80 20.64
CA GLY A 186 5.28 -0.58 19.22
C GLY A 186 4.59 0.68 18.70
N THR A 187 4.53 0.81 17.38
CA THR A 187 3.96 1.99 16.69
C THR A 187 3.15 1.59 15.45
N PHE A 188 2.87 2.54 14.57
CA PHE A 188 2.18 2.32 13.30
C PHE A 188 3.07 1.62 12.28
N ALA A 189 2.49 0.65 11.57
CA ALA A 189 3.06 0.08 10.37
C ALA A 189 1.97 -0.32 9.40
N ASP A 190 2.33 -0.30 8.12
CA ASP A 190 1.43 -0.48 6.98
C ASP A 190 2.20 -1.29 5.96
N PHE A 191 1.56 -2.14 5.16
CA PHE A 191 2.23 -2.65 3.97
C PHE A 191 2.57 -1.49 3.02
N ILE A 192 1.63 -0.58 2.82
CA ILE A 192 1.81 0.65 2.06
C ILE A 192 1.02 1.80 2.69
N GLY A 193 1.73 2.86 3.09
CA GLY A 193 1.15 4.11 3.57
C GLY A 193 1.49 5.28 2.65
N LEU A 194 0.47 6.01 2.22
CA LEU A 194 0.60 7.25 1.45
C LEU A 194 0.22 8.43 2.35
N ASP A 195 1.13 9.41 2.47
CA ASP A 195 0.88 10.67 3.19
C ASP A 195 1.09 11.86 2.25
N LYS A 196 0.03 12.65 2.05
CA LYS A 196 0.02 13.87 1.22
C LYS A 196 0.46 13.64 -0.23
N VAL A 197 0.16 12.46 -0.77
CA VAL A 197 0.32 12.16 -2.20
C VAL A 197 -0.96 12.58 -2.89
N SER A 198 -1.00 13.77 -3.48
CA SER A 198 -2.23 14.35 -4.02
C SER A 198 -2.15 14.62 -5.52
N ASN A 199 -3.28 14.49 -6.22
CA ASN A 199 -3.42 14.73 -7.65
C ASN A 199 -2.45 13.89 -8.52
N LEU A 200 -2.05 12.71 -8.02
CA LEU A 200 -1.13 11.84 -8.74
C LEU A 200 -1.90 10.93 -9.70
N GLN A 201 -1.59 11.04 -10.99
CA GLN A 201 -2.16 10.20 -12.03
C GLN A 201 -1.39 8.89 -12.17
N GLY A 202 -2.07 7.84 -12.64
CA GLY A 202 -1.46 6.56 -12.99
C GLY A 202 -1.09 5.65 -11.81
N VAL A 203 -1.50 5.99 -10.58
CA VAL A 203 -1.19 5.17 -9.41
C VAL A 203 -1.87 3.81 -9.50
N ASP A 204 -1.08 2.76 -9.26
CA ASP A 204 -1.53 1.37 -9.34
C ASP A 204 -0.93 0.54 -8.20
N ILE A 205 -1.78 0.13 -7.26
CA ILE A 205 -1.46 -0.80 -6.18
C ILE A 205 -2.20 -2.10 -6.45
N SER A 206 -1.54 -3.07 -7.09
CA SER A 206 -2.23 -4.28 -7.55
C SER A 206 -1.46 -5.58 -7.44
N TRP A 207 -2.21 -6.68 -7.32
CA TRP A 207 -1.65 -8.03 -7.29
C TRP A 207 -0.59 -8.26 -6.20
N ASN A 208 -0.68 -7.54 -5.09
CA ASN A 208 0.19 -7.78 -3.93
C ASN A 208 -0.44 -8.83 -3.01
N GLN A 209 0.39 -9.67 -2.40
CA GLN A 209 0.02 -10.59 -1.34
C GLN A 209 0.62 -10.11 -0.03
N VAL A 210 -0.21 -9.81 0.96
CA VAL A 210 0.19 -9.45 2.32
C VAL A 210 -0.41 -10.47 3.26
N ILE A 211 0.43 -11.18 4.02
CA ILE A 211 -0.02 -12.16 5.02
C ILE A 211 0.67 -11.85 6.34
N ASN A 212 -0.12 -11.45 7.33
CA ASN A 212 0.31 -11.35 8.71
C ASN A 212 -0.29 -12.52 9.49
N GLU A 213 0.53 -13.24 10.22
CA GLU A 213 0.12 -14.33 11.10
C GLU A 213 -0.20 -13.75 12.50
N PRO A 214 -1.25 -14.24 13.19
CA PRO A 214 -1.55 -13.82 14.55
C PRO A 214 -0.32 -13.91 15.47
N ASN A 215 -0.08 -12.88 16.27
CA ASN A 215 1.05 -12.76 17.21
C ASN A 215 2.47 -12.70 16.58
N ASN A 216 2.60 -12.74 15.24
CA ASN A 216 3.90 -12.59 14.58
C ASN A 216 4.14 -11.19 13.99
N SER A 217 3.14 -10.32 14.09
CA SER A 217 3.13 -8.94 13.61
C SER A 217 2.58 -7.98 14.66
N LEU A 218 2.88 -6.69 14.49
CA LEU A 218 2.08 -5.58 15.02
C LEU A 218 1.92 -4.59 13.89
N VAL A 219 0.72 -4.56 13.32
CA VAL A 219 0.39 -3.74 12.15
C VAL A 219 -0.74 -2.79 12.50
N GLY A 220 -0.79 -1.64 11.83
CA GLY A 220 -1.93 -0.74 11.82
C GLY A 220 -2.82 -1.05 10.62
N ASP A 221 -3.03 -0.04 9.79
CA ASP A 221 -3.75 -0.18 8.52
C ASP A 221 -2.83 -0.82 7.48
N ILE A 222 -3.27 -1.87 6.78
CA ILE A 222 -2.39 -2.55 5.81
C ILE A 222 -2.14 -1.66 4.58
N ILE A 223 -3.21 -1.04 4.06
CA ILE A 223 -3.17 -0.08 2.95
C ILE A 223 -3.78 1.24 3.43
N ALA A 224 -2.98 2.28 3.57
CA ALA A 224 -3.40 3.54 4.17
C ALA A 224 -3.25 4.73 3.22
N PHE A 225 -4.31 5.52 3.07
CA PHE A 225 -4.31 6.78 2.33
C PHE A 225 -4.59 7.95 3.26
N TYR A 226 -3.54 8.59 3.79
CA TYR A 226 -3.67 9.78 4.61
C TYR A 226 -3.52 11.03 3.72
N ASN A 227 -4.58 11.85 3.61
CA ASN A 227 -4.58 13.08 2.80
C ASN A 227 -4.04 12.85 1.37
N SER A 228 -4.34 11.69 0.81
CA SER A 228 -3.78 11.21 -0.45
C SER A 228 -4.89 10.85 -1.42
N GLY A 229 -4.65 11.06 -2.71
CA GLY A 229 -5.67 10.92 -3.72
C GLY A 229 -5.17 11.15 -5.14
N GLY A 230 -5.91 10.58 -6.09
CA GLY A 230 -5.64 10.71 -7.52
C GLY A 230 -6.23 11.98 -8.10
N SER A 231 -6.61 11.92 -9.37
CA SER A 231 -7.34 12.99 -10.06
C SER A 231 -8.68 12.45 -10.60
N ALA A 232 -9.61 13.34 -10.95
CA ALA A 232 -10.89 12.94 -11.53
C ALA A 232 -10.74 12.11 -12.82
N SER A 233 -9.72 12.39 -13.63
CA SER A 233 -9.42 11.65 -14.87
C SER A 233 -8.58 10.39 -14.66
N SER A 234 -7.95 10.25 -13.49
CA SER A 234 -7.11 9.10 -13.14
C SER A 234 -7.16 8.89 -11.63
N PRO A 235 -8.20 8.20 -11.13
CA PRO A 235 -8.27 7.78 -9.74
C PRO A 235 -7.08 6.89 -9.39
N MET A 236 -6.64 6.91 -8.13
CA MET A 236 -5.70 5.89 -7.63
C MET A 236 -6.41 4.55 -7.62
N ARG A 237 -5.80 3.53 -8.22
CA ARG A 237 -6.40 2.19 -8.32
C ARG A 237 -5.75 1.25 -7.30
N VAL A 238 -6.59 0.58 -6.52
CA VAL A 238 -6.17 -0.48 -5.58
C VAL A 238 -6.93 -1.75 -5.93
N HIS A 239 -6.29 -2.70 -6.60
CA HIS A 239 -7.05 -3.84 -7.11
C HIS A 239 -6.33 -5.17 -7.14
N ASP A 240 -7.12 -6.24 -7.09
CA ASP A 240 -6.63 -7.60 -7.18
C ASP A 240 -5.53 -7.94 -6.14
N ASN A 241 -5.51 -7.25 -5.00
CA ASN A 241 -4.62 -7.58 -3.88
C ASN A 241 -5.23 -8.68 -3.01
N TYR A 242 -4.37 -9.46 -2.35
CA TYR A 242 -4.74 -10.36 -1.26
C TYR A 242 -4.11 -9.83 0.03
N VAL A 243 -4.95 -9.47 0.99
CA VAL A 243 -4.54 -8.98 2.30
C VAL A 243 -5.13 -9.91 3.35
N GLN A 244 -4.28 -10.54 4.14
CA GLN A 244 -4.67 -11.38 5.26
C GLN A 244 -4.00 -10.91 6.54
N GLY A 245 -4.81 -10.75 7.58
CA GLY A 245 -4.32 -10.45 8.92
C GLY A 245 -4.04 -8.96 9.13
N ALA A 246 -4.96 -8.31 9.84
CA ALA A 246 -4.73 -7.03 10.51
C ALA A 246 -5.02 -7.27 11.99
N TYR A 247 -4.08 -7.86 12.71
CA TYR A 247 -4.29 -8.29 14.10
C TYR A 247 -3.67 -7.28 15.09
N PRO A 248 -4.30 -7.04 16.25
CA PRO A 248 -3.57 -6.46 17.37
C PRO A 248 -2.44 -7.40 17.82
N TYR A 249 -1.56 -6.89 18.68
CA TYR A 249 -0.60 -7.71 19.41
C TYR A 249 -0.83 -7.55 20.92
N PRO A 250 -1.19 -8.63 21.65
CA PRO A 250 -1.53 -9.96 21.16
C PRO A 250 -2.81 -9.96 20.29
N ALA A 251 -2.97 -10.96 19.41
CA ALA A 251 -4.11 -11.06 18.47
C ALA A 251 -5.48 -11.17 19.16
N THR A 252 -5.50 -11.63 20.41
CA THR A 252 -6.69 -11.69 21.26
C THR A 252 -6.98 -10.38 22.00
N GLY A 253 -6.24 -9.31 21.73
CA GLY A 253 -6.53 -7.98 22.26
C GLY A 253 -7.91 -7.48 21.82
N SER A 254 -8.64 -6.87 22.74
CA SER A 254 -9.99 -6.31 22.50
C SER A 254 -9.95 -4.92 21.86
N GLU A 255 -8.82 -4.22 21.95
CA GLU A 255 -8.63 -2.88 21.40
C GLU A 255 -7.70 -2.96 20.18
N PHE A 256 -8.18 -2.44 19.05
CA PHE A 256 -7.41 -2.37 17.83
C PHE A 256 -8.03 -1.34 16.88
N THR A 257 -7.19 -0.55 16.20
CA THR A 257 -7.64 0.48 15.25
C THR A 257 -7.22 0.20 13.81
N GLY A 258 -6.31 -0.75 13.57
CA GLY A 258 -5.85 -1.06 12.22
C GLY A 258 -6.94 -1.68 11.36
N THR A 259 -6.79 -1.60 10.05
CA THR A 259 -7.75 -2.12 9.07
C THR A 259 -7.04 -2.80 7.90
N GLY A 260 -7.78 -3.53 7.06
CA GLY A 260 -7.25 -3.99 5.78
C GLY A 260 -6.91 -2.81 4.85
N MET A 261 -7.80 -1.84 4.73
CA MET A 261 -7.59 -0.62 3.96
C MET A 261 -8.37 0.55 4.56
N ILE A 262 -7.75 1.73 4.60
CA ILE A 262 -8.43 2.96 5.02
C ILE A 262 -8.10 4.14 4.10
N VAL A 263 -9.11 4.96 3.85
CA VAL A 263 -8.94 6.34 3.37
C VAL A 263 -9.25 7.29 4.52
N ASP A 264 -8.23 8.06 4.89
CA ASP A 264 -8.16 8.83 6.13
C ASP A 264 -7.53 10.22 5.89
N GLY A 265 -7.39 11.05 6.93
CA GLY A 265 -6.74 12.35 6.75
C GLY A 265 -6.95 13.36 7.85
N ASP A 266 -7.25 14.59 7.46
CA ASP A 266 -7.61 15.67 8.38
C ASP A 266 -8.74 16.53 7.79
N GLN A 267 -8.94 17.76 8.25
CA GLN A 267 -10.01 18.64 7.77
C GLN A 267 -9.75 19.27 6.38
N THR A 268 -8.61 18.99 5.73
CA THR A 268 -8.19 19.67 4.48
C THR A 268 -8.93 19.19 3.22
N ASN A 269 -9.62 18.04 3.26
CA ASN A 269 -10.34 17.43 2.12
C ASN A 269 -9.45 17.16 0.90
N THR A 270 -8.23 16.68 1.11
CA THR A 270 -7.25 16.42 0.04
C THR A 270 -7.25 14.97 -0.43
N GLN A 271 -7.82 14.06 0.36
CA GLN A 271 -8.00 12.67 0.01
C GLN A 271 -9.24 12.46 -0.87
N GLY A 272 -9.07 11.76 -1.99
CA GLY A 272 -10.15 11.51 -2.93
C GLY A 272 -9.69 11.01 -4.29
N PHE A 273 -10.65 10.67 -5.15
CA PHE A 273 -10.39 9.99 -6.43
C PHE A 273 -9.61 8.69 -6.20
N ILE A 274 -10.23 7.77 -5.45
CA ILE A 274 -9.68 6.45 -5.14
C ILE A 274 -10.70 5.40 -5.54
N GLU A 275 -10.26 4.38 -6.26
CA GLU A 275 -11.08 3.25 -6.67
C GLU A 275 -10.42 1.94 -6.20
N ALA A 276 -11.13 1.18 -5.38
CA ALA A 276 -10.62 -0.08 -4.82
C ALA A 276 -11.53 -1.26 -5.19
N TYR A 277 -10.99 -2.23 -5.93
CA TYR A 277 -11.82 -3.30 -6.47
C TYR A 277 -11.15 -4.66 -6.65
N ASN A 278 -11.95 -5.73 -6.66
CA ASN A 278 -11.47 -7.10 -6.84
C ASN A 278 -10.40 -7.55 -5.82
N ASN A 279 -10.26 -6.85 -4.70
CA ASN A 279 -9.34 -7.23 -3.63
C ASN A 279 -9.96 -8.31 -2.74
N HIS A 280 -9.12 -9.08 -2.06
CA HIS A 280 -9.51 -10.02 -1.02
C HIS A 280 -8.94 -9.52 0.31
N PHE A 281 -9.80 -9.16 1.25
CA PHE A 281 -9.43 -8.80 2.62
C PHE A 281 -9.92 -9.90 3.56
N VAL A 282 -8.98 -10.57 4.22
CA VAL A 282 -9.21 -11.81 4.94
C VAL A 282 -8.69 -11.69 6.37
N ALA A 283 -9.47 -12.15 7.33
CA ALA A 283 -9.07 -12.23 8.74
C ALA A 283 -8.50 -10.90 9.31
N THR A 284 -9.09 -9.77 8.93
CA THR A 284 -8.72 -8.44 9.44
C THR A 284 -9.47 -8.18 10.75
N CYS A 285 -8.79 -7.82 11.84
CA CYS A 285 -9.48 -7.29 13.02
C CYS A 285 -9.85 -5.81 12.81
N ASN A 286 -10.73 -5.30 13.68
CA ASN A 286 -11.43 -4.02 13.53
C ASN A 286 -12.19 -3.97 12.20
N SER A 287 -11.63 -3.51 11.09
CA SER A 287 -12.34 -3.47 9.80
C SER A 287 -11.53 -3.98 8.61
N ALA A 288 -12.21 -4.49 7.58
CA ALA A 288 -11.53 -4.82 6.33
C ALA A 288 -11.31 -3.57 5.47
N MET A 289 -12.35 -2.75 5.24
CA MET A 289 -12.21 -1.54 4.42
C MET A 289 -13.01 -0.37 4.99
N ASN A 290 -12.36 0.77 5.22
CA ASN A 290 -13.01 1.96 5.75
C ASN A 290 -12.81 3.20 4.86
N ILE A 291 -13.80 4.10 4.90
CA ILE A 291 -13.70 5.49 4.43
C ILE A 291 -14.03 6.38 5.63
N ALA A 292 -13.00 6.96 6.24
CA ALA A 292 -13.11 7.85 7.40
C ALA A 292 -13.10 9.35 7.00
N GLY A 293 -12.63 9.65 5.78
CA GLY A 293 -12.65 10.97 5.19
C GLY A 293 -12.50 10.90 3.66
N GLY A 294 -12.79 12.00 2.98
CA GLY A 294 -12.54 12.21 1.55
C GLY A 294 -13.76 12.39 0.68
N HIS A 295 -13.51 12.45 -0.63
CA HIS A 295 -14.53 12.54 -1.67
C HIS A 295 -14.18 11.71 -2.90
N ASP A 296 -15.16 11.33 -3.71
CA ASP A 296 -14.94 10.57 -4.95
C ASP A 296 -14.18 9.25 -4.70
N ILE A 297 -14.69 8.45 -3.76
CA ILE A 297 -14.10 7.17 -3.38
C ILE A 297 -15.08 6.06 -3.71
N TYR A 298 -14.59 5.01 -4.37
CA TYR A 298 -15.42 3.92 -4.85
C TYR A 298 -14.84 2.54 -4.51
N TYR A 299 -15.53 1.78 -3.66
CA TYR A 299 -15.15 0.41 -3.28
C TYR A 299 -16.09 -0.61 -3.93
N HIS A 300 -15.59 -1.50 -4.79
CA HIS A 300 -16.48 -2.45 -5.45
C HIS A 300 -15.90 -3.81 -5.79
N HIS A 301 -16.76 -4.83 -5.84
CA HIS A 301 -16.35 -6.19 -6.23
C HIS A 301 -15.21 -6.77 -5.35
N ASN A 302 -15.02 -6.23 -4.15
CA ASN A 302 -14.08 -6.77 -3.18
C ASN A 302 -14.71 -7.96 -2.45
N ARG A 303 -13.86 -8.89 -2.02
CA ARG A 303 -14.24 -10.03 -1.18
C ARG A 303 -13.69 -9.82 0.22
N ILE A 304 -14.56 -9.82 1.21
CA ILE A 304 -14.23 -9.48 2.60
C ILE A 304 -14.71 -10.63 3.47
N VAL A 305 -13.77 -11.34 4.10
CA VAL A 305 -14.08 -12.57 4.85
C VAL A 305 -13.33 -12.59 6.18
N MET A 306 -14.07 -12.73 7.28
CA MET A 306 -13.54 -12.81 8.63
C MET A 306 -14.36 -13.83 9.43
N ALA A 307 -13.71 -14.90 9.86
CA ALA A 307 -14.30 -15.95 10.68
C ALA A 307 -14.43 -15.55 12.16
N GLY A 308 -13.73 -14.49 12.60
CA GLY A 308 -13.75 -14.04 13.99
C GLY A 308 -13.07 -15.02 14.95
N LEU A 309 -12.20 -15.89 14.42
CA LEU A 309 -11.52 -16.98 15.11
C LEU A 309 -10.02 -16.99 14.76
N MET A 310 -9.20 -17.45 15.70
CA MET A 310 -7.80 -17.79 15.46
C MET A 310 -7.69 -19.02 14.55
N PRO A 311 -6.49 -19.33 14.02
CA PRO A 311 -6.26 -20.53 13.19
C PRO A 311 -6.59 -21.86 13.89
N ASP A 312 -6.71 -21.88 15.22
CA ASP A 312 -7.17 -23.06 15.98
C ASP A 312 -8.67 -23.37 15.80
N GLY A 313 -9.42 -22.47 15.17
CA GLY A 313 -10.85 -22.60 14.89
C GLY A 313 -11.76 -22.47 16.11
N VAL A 314 -11.23 -22.12 17.29
CA VAL A 314 -12.01 -22.07 18.54
C VAL A 314 -11.80 -20.78 19.33
N THR A 315 -10.59 -20.21 19.30
CA THR A 315 -10.28 -18.99 20.04
C THR A 315 -10.83 -17.78 19.29
N LYS A 316 -11.68 -16.99 19.95
CA LYS A 316 -12.30 -15.81 19.34
C LYS A 316 -11.32 -14.65 19.18
N LEU A 317 -11.50 -13.88 18.12
CA LEU A 317 -10.85 -12.60 17.88
C LEU A 317 -11.78 -11.46 18.33
N PRO A 318 -11.59 -10.88 19.53
CA PRO A 318 -12.56 -9.95 20.11
C PRO A 318 -12.51 -8.54 19.48
N SER A 319 -11.45 -8.20 18.77
CA SER A 319 -11.27 -6.89 18.13
C SER A 319 -11.97 -6.79 16.77
N ALA A 320 -12.61 -7.84 16.26
CA ALA A 320 -13.39 -7.75 15.01
C ALA A 320 -14.56 -6.76 15.17
N TYR A 321 -14.67 -5.80 14.25
CA TYR A 321 -15.71 -4.76 14.29
C TYR A 321 -16.66 -4.83 13.09
N THR A 322 -16.21 -4.62 11.85
CA THR A 322 -17.11 -4.61 10.68
C THR A 322 -16.39 -4.97 9.37
N GLY A 323 -17.10 -5.45 8.35
CA GLY A 323 -16.50 -5.67 7.02
C GLY A 323 -16.13 -4.36 6.33
N ILE A 324 -17.14 -3.51 6.08
CA ILE A 324 -16.95 -2.17 5.51
C ILE A 324 -17.60 -1.13 6.40
N ALA A 325 -16.99 0.05 6.58
CA ALA A 325 -17.66 1.21 7.16
C ALA A 325 -17.31 2.52 6.45
N ILE A 326 -18.29 3.41 6.36
CA ILE A 326 -18.13 4.75 5.78
C ILE A 326 -18.69 5.78 6.77
N PHE A 327 -17.83 6.66 7.26
CA PHE A 327 -18.16 7.64 8.29
C PHE A 327 -17.31 8.88 8.16
N ASN A 328 -17.88 10.06 8.41
CA ASN A 328 -17.16 11.34 8.30
C ASN A 328 -16.42 11.66 9.62
N TYR A 329 -15.37 10.92 9.94
CA TYR A 329 -14.63 11.06 11.20
C TYR A 329 -14.12 12.49 11.43
N TYR A 330 -13.64 13.12 10.35
CA TYR A 330 -13.03 14.44 10.39
C TYR A 330 -14.00 15.61 10.26
N LYS A 331 -15.31 15.36 10.14
CA LYS A 331 -16.34 16.39 9.92
C LYS A 331 -16.01 17.26 8.69
N GLN A 332 -15.49 16.62 7.66
CA GLN A 332 -15.14 17.25 6.40
C GLN A 332 -16.39 17.76 5.68
N ALA A 333 -16.33 19.00 5.19
CA ALA A 333 -17.40 19.59 4.40
C ALA A 333 -17.54 18.89 3.03
N LYS A 334 -16.44 18.36 2.48
CA LYS A 334 -16.44 17.60 1.22
C LYS A 334 -16.34 16.11 1.50
N PHE A 335 -17.30 15.59 2.26
CA PHE A 335 -17.50 14.15 2.44
C PHE A 335 -18.64 13.67 1.53
N VAL A 336 -18.35 13.53 0.24
CA VAL A 336 -19.37 13.39 -0.82
C VAL A 336 -18.90 12.47 -1.95
N ARG A 337 -19.84 11.97 -2.76
CA ARG A 337 -19.57 11.08 -3.89
C ARG A 337 -18.78 9.84 -3.47
N LEU A 338 -19.24 9.24 -2.38
CA LEU A 338 -18.71 7.99 -1.84
C LEU A 338 -19.64 6.86 -2.27
N ARG A 339 -19.08 5.73 -2.69
CA ARG A 339 -19.85 4.57 -3.11
C ARG A 339 -19.16 3.29 -2.65
N ALA A 340 -19.94 2.34 -2.14
CA ALA A 340 -19.51 0.97 -2.01
C ALA A 340 -20.56 0.06 -2.66
N ASP A 341 -20.17 -0.77 -3.64
CA ASP A 341 -21.14 -1.63 -4.30
C ASP A 341 -20.61 -3.00 -4.74
N HIS A 342 -21.50 -3.97 -4.95
CA HIS A 342 -21.15 -5.28 -5.52
C HIS A 342 -20.04 -6.05 -4.76
N ASN A 343 -19.81 -5.72 -3.48
CA ASN A 343 -18.83 -6.44 -2.66
C ASN A 343 -19.44 -7.77 -2.20
N THR A 344 -18.61 -8.78 -1.94
CA THR A 344 -19.02 -10.02 -1.29
C THR A 344 -18.50 -10.02 0.14
N ILE A 345 -19.38 -10.10 1.14
CA ILE A 345 -18.98 -9.93 2.55
C ILE A 345 -19.44 -11.09 3.43
N GLY A 346 -18.51 -11.57 4.26
CA GLY A 346 -18.67 -12.59 5.28
C GLY A 346 -17.93 -12.20 6.55
N TYR A 347 -18.45 -11.29 7.37
CA TYR A 347 -17.68 -10.72 8.48
C TYR A 347 -18.26 -11.02 9.87
N VAL A 348 -17.61 -11.91 10.62
CA VAL A 348 -18.03 -12.31 11.96
C VAL A 348 -17.72 -11.24 13.00
N HIS A 349 -18.74 -10.89 13.76
CA HIS A 349 -18.66 -10.08 14.98
C HIS A 349 -19.62 -10.69 16.00
N TRP A 350 -19.05 -11.33 17.02
CA TRP A 350 -19.81 -12.03 18.05
C TRP A 350 -20.79 -11.10 18.78
N GLY A 351 -22.07 -11.46 18.81
CA GLY A 351 -23.14 -10.68 19.44
C GLY A 351 -23.75 -9.56 18.58
N ARG A 352 -23.26 -9.34 17.35
CA ARG A 352 -23.90 -8.49 16.35
C ARG A 352 -24.74 -9.31 15.38
N ASN A 353 -25.73 -8.68 14.76
CA ASN A 353 -26.72 -9.36 13.94
C ASN A 353 -27.00 -8.63 12.61
N ASN A 354 -25.95 -8.20 11.90
CA ASN A 354 -26.07 -7.51 10.62
C ASN A 354 -25.19 -8.17 9.53
N PRO A 355 -25.75 -8.90 8.55
CA PRO A 355 -27.18 -9.18 8.33
C PRO A 355 -27.70 -10.45 9.03
N TYR A 356 -26.80 -11.31 9.51
CA TYR A 356 -27.12 -12.59 10.16
C TYR A 356 -26.60 -12.64 11.59
N PRO A 357 -27.00 -13.62 12.41
CA PRO A 357 -26.45 -13.77 13.76
C PRO A 357 -24.92 -13.88 13.77
N ASN A 358 -24.30 -13.20 14.74
CA ASN A 358 -22.85 -13.04 14.91
C ASN A 358 -22.12 -12.44 13.71
N ARG A 359 -22.75 -11.50 13.00
CA ARG A 359 -22.19 -10.81 11.83
C ARG A 359 -22.27 -9.30 11.97
N GLN A 360 -21.30 -8.63 11.36
CA GLN A 360 -21.31 -7.19 11.11
C GLN A 360 -20.62 -6.96 9.76
N ASP A 361 -21.32 -7.24 8.67
CA ASP A 361 -20.76 -7.08 7.33
C ASP A 361 -20.57 -5.60 6.96
N GLU A 362 -21.52 -4.76 7.38
CA GLU A 362 -21.57 -3.34 7.05
C GLU A 362 -21.79 -2.50 8.31
N GLY A 363 -20.99 -1.46 8.48
CA GLY A 363 -21.09 -0.50 9.57
C GLY A 363 -22.13 0.56 9.23
N ASP A 364 -23.15 0.68 10.08
CA ASP A 364 -24.19 1.69 9.92
C ASP A 364 -23.83 2.97 10.67
N TYR A 365 -23.48 4.01 9.91
CA TYR A 365 -23.24 5.36 10.39
C TYR A 365 -24.25 6.36 9.80
N GLY A 366 -25.42 5.88 9.38
CA GLY A 366 -26.48 6.70 8.77
C GLY A 366 -26.19 7.09 7.31
N ILE A 367 -25.23 6.44 6.66
CA ILE A 367 -24.86 6.70 5.26
C ILE A 367 -25.14 5.45 4.43
N GLN A 368 -26.31 5.41 3.78
CA GLN A 368 -26.75 4.29 2.93
C GLN A 368 -26.15 4.40 1.53
N ILE A 369 -24.86 4.11 1.40
CA ILE A 369 -24.14 4.09 0.12
C ILE A 369 -23.44 2.75 -0.15
N ILE A 370 -23.69 1.78 0.72
CA ILE A 370 -23.31 0.38 0.53
C ILE A 370 -24.51 -0.32 -0.10
N THR A 371 -24.35 -0.77 -1.35
CA THR A 371 -25.47 -1.27 -2.18
C THR A 371 -25.06 -2.53 -2.94
N ASN A 372 -26.02 -3.40 -3.27
CA ASN A 372 -25.76 -4.63 -4.03
C ASN A 372 -24.67 -5.53 -3.41
N THR A 373 -24.46 -5.45 -2.10
CA THR A 373 -23.56 -6.37 -1.39
C THR A 373 -24.13 -7.78 -1.42
N GLN A 374 -23.31 -8.74 -1.82
CA GLN A 374 -23.60 -10.15 -1.67
C GLN A 374 -23.11 -10.63 -0.29
N HIS A 375 -24.03 -10.86 0.63
CA HIS A 375 -23.69 -11.43 1.93
C HIS A 375 -23.47 -12.94 1.83
N LEU A 376 -22.32 -13.43 2.28
CA LEU A 376 -22.02 -14.85 2.38
C LEU A 376 -22.91 -15.51 3.44
N PRO A 377 -23.41 -16.73 3.18
CA PRO A 377 -24.21 -17.45 4.15
C PRO A 377 -23.39 -17.82 5.38
N ASN A 378 -24.05 -17.95 6.53
CA ASN A 378 -23.42 -18.54 7.72
C ASN A 378 -23.29 -20.07 7.58
N PRO A 379 -22.32 -20.69 8.30
CA PRO A 379 -21.28 -20.06 9.09
C PRO A 379 -20.11 -19.56 8.21
N ILE A 380 -19.44 -18.51 8.65
CA ILE A 380 -18.11 -18.13 8.15
C ILE A 380 -17.08 -18.81 9.05
N THR A 381 -16.13 -19.53 8.46
CA THR A 381 -15.15 -20.34 9.19
C THR A 381 -13.73 -20.03 8.74
N PRO A 382 -12.68 -20.47 9.47
CA PRO A 382 -11.31 -20.37 8.98
C PRO A 382 -11.10 -21.06 7.61
N GLN A 383 -11.90 -22.08 7.28
CA GLN A 383 -11.88 -22.67 5.93
C GLN A 383 -12.40 -21.68 4.88
N THR A 384 -13.45 -20.90 5.19
CA THR A 384 -13.94 -19.84 4.30
C THR A 384 -12.85 -18.79 4.02
N GLU A 385 -12.05 -18.44 5.02
CA GLU A 385 -10.89 -17.56 4.87
C GLU A 385 -9.81 -18.18 3.97
N GLN A 386 -9.47 -19.46 4.17
CA GLN A 386 -8.49 -20.18 3.33
C GLN A 386 -8.96 -20.30 1.87
N ASP A 387 -10.24 -20.51 1.65
CA ASP A 387 -10.82 -20.61 0.30
C ASP A 387 -10.63 -19.29 -0.48
N GLU A 388 -10.63 -18.13 0.20
CA GLU A 388 -10.37 -16.84 -0.45
C GLU A 388 -8.92 -16.72 -0.96
N HIS A 389 -7.95 -17.28 -0.24
CA HIS A 389 -6.57 -17.39 -0.75
C HIS A 389 -6.51 -18.24 -2.00
N GLY A 390 -7.18 -19.39 -1.98
CA GLY A 390 -7.28 -20.29 -3.14
C GLY A 390 -7.92 -19.61 -4.35
N ARG A 391 -9.00 -18.85 -4.15
CA ARG A 391 -9.67 -18.05 -5.19
C ARG A 391 -8.74 -16.99 -5.77
N TRP A 392 -8.05 -16.25 -4.92
CA TRP A 392 -7.12 -15.23 -5.37
C TRP A 392 -5.95 -15.83 -6.16
N LEU A 393 -5.36 -16.93 -5.67
CA LEU A 393 -4.31 -17.65 -6.40
C LEU A 393 -4.80 -18.20 -7.74
N ALA A 394 -6.07 -18.58 -7.86
CA ALA A 394 -6.65 -18.96 -9.14
C ALA A 394 -6.68 -17.78 -10.13
N LYS A 395 -7.05 -16.58 -9.67
CA LYS A 395 -6.99 -15.35 -10.49
C LYS A 395 -5.55 -15.06 -10.96
N VAL A 396 -4.58 -15.15 -10.06
CA VAL A 396 -3.15 -14.97 -10.37
C VAL A 396 -2.71 -15.93 -11.48
N ARG A 397 -3.05 -17.23 -11.35
CA ARG A 397 -2.72 -18.25 -12.36
C ARG A 397 -3.41 -17.98 -13.70
N GLN A 398 -4.69 -17.60 -13.68
CA GLN A 398 -5.45 -17.28 -14.88
C GLN A 398 -4.86 -16.10 -15.66
N GLN A 399 -4.25 -15.15 -14.96
CA GLN A 399 -3.58 -13.99 -15.56
C GLN A 399 -2.10 -14.24 -15.90
N HIS A 400 -1.59 -15.46 -15.69
CA HIS A 400 -0.18 -15.82 -15.90
C HIS A 400 0.80 -14.93 -15.12
N LEU A 401 0.41 -14.53 -13.90
CA LEU A 401 1.21 -13.64 -13.07
C LEU A 401 2.12 -14.41 -12.11
N THR A 402 3.30 -13.85 -11.86
CA THR A 402 4.23 -14.28 -10.82
C THR A 402 4.21 -13.27 -9.68
N ILE A 403 3.94 -13.73 -8.46
CA ILE A 403 3.89 -12.91 -7.25
C ILE A 403 5.17 -13.11 -6.46
N GLY A 404 5.74 -12.01 -5.98
CA GLY A 404 7.03 -11.99 -5.31
C GLY A 404 8.19 -12.03 -6.29
N PRO A 405 9.42 -12.15 -5.76
CA PRO A 405 10.62 -12.12 -6.57
C PRO A 405 10.77 -13.39 -7.39
N ALA A 406 11.30 -13.24 -8.60
CA ALA A 406 11.68 -14.38 -9.43
C ALA A 406 12.57 -15.35 -8.62
N PRO A 407 12.44 -16.68 -8.83
CA PRO A 407 13.34 -17.66 -8.25
C PRO A 407 14.78 -17.24 -8.52
N ALA A 408 15.65 -17.31 -7.51
CA ALA A 408 17.05 -17.03 -7.72
C ALA A 408 17.58 -18.03 -8.75
N THR A 409 17.85 -17.59 -9.98
CA THR A 409 18.70 -18.36 -10.89
C THR A 409 20.06 -18.41 -10.22
N LEU A 410 20.40 -19.56 -9.64
CA LEU A 410 21.76 -19.88 -9.27
C LEU A 410 22.57 -19.74 -10.56
N ALA A 411 23.25 -18.61 -10.72
CA ALA A 411 24.28 -18.50 -11.73
C ALA A 411 25.26 -19.63 -11.44
N SER A 412 25.29 -20.63 -12.31
CA SER A 412 26.29 -21.68 -12.27
C SER A 412 27.63 -20.97 -12.17
N GLN A 413 28.28 -21.09 -11.02
CA GLN A 413 29.67 -20.71 -10.88
C GLN A 413 30.43 -21.59 -11.87
N GLY A 414 30.70 -21.04 -13.06
CA GLY A 414 31.77 -21.53 -13.90
C GLY A 414 33.02 -21.43 -13.07
N LYS A 415 33.45 -22.55 -12.49
CA LYS A 415 34.80 -22.67 -11.96
C LYS A 415 35.77 -22.40 -13.12
N PRO A 416 36.84 -21.62 -12.89
CA PRO A 416 37.87 -21.39 -13.89
C PRO A 416 38.53 -22.70 -14.35
#